data_AF-A0A8S3FZM6-F1
#
_entry.id   AF-A0A8S3FZM6-F1
#
_cell.length_a   1.000
_cell.length_b   1.000
_cell.length_c   1.000
_cell.angle_alpha   90.00
_cell.angle_beta   90.00
_cell.angle_gamma   90.00
#
_symmetry.space_group_name_H-M   'P 1'
#
loop_
_entity.id
_entity.type
_entity.pdbx_description
1 polymer ?
#
loop_
_entity_poly.entity_id
_entity_poly.type
_entity_poly.pdbx_seq_one_letter_code
_entity_poly.pdbx_strand_id
1 'polypeptide(L)'
;MTKRRWEIIIEGSDDELNWYEYEFKYKPSNINKYLSIVPFCHMPNLDWRLWFLPNDAARGIPPPNWFLVFLERILDHNQAVLSLLGSLPEQFRNRPPKYIRSLLYDYRFTYKCEQDTKVLVEKTPHVHI
;
A
#
# COMPACT_ATOMS: atom_id res chain seq x y z
N MET A 1 3.23 12.89 -19.39
CA MET A 1 3.56 12.47 -18.00
C MET A 1 2.28 12.43 -17.18
N THR A 2 2.03 11.31 -16.50
CA THR A 2 0.81 11.08 -15.69
C THR A 2 0.92 11.87 -14.38
N LYS A 3 -0.02 12.79 -14.13
CA LYS A 3 -0.03 13.67 -12.94
C LYS A 3 -0.75 13.06 -11.73
N ARG A 4 -1.45 11.94 -11.93
CA ARG A 4 -2.27 11.26 -10.93
C ARG A 4 -1.95 9.77 -10.92
N ARG A 5 -2.04 9.16 -9.75
CA ARG A 5 -1.83 7.74 -9.55
C ARG A 5 -2.73 7.24 -8.42
N TRP A 6 -3.55 6.24 -8.72
CA TRP A 6 -4.29 5.55 -7.69
C TRP A 6 -3.37 4.63 -6.91
N GLU A 7 -3.50 4.63 -5.59
CA GLU A 7 -2.74 3.75 -4.71
C GLU A 7 -3.62 3.07 -3.68
N ILE A 8 -3.35 1.78 -3.46
CA ILE A 8 -4.00 1.02 -2.39
C ILE A 8 -3.04 0.99 -1.20
N ILE A 9 -3.57 1.37 -0.04
CA ILE A 9 -2.93 1.23 1.27
C ILE A 9 -3.69 0.15 2.03
N ILE A 10 -2.95 -0.68 2.78
CA ILE A 10 -3.53 -1.73 3.61
C ILE A 10 -3.30 -1.35 5.06
N GLU A 11 -4.35 -1.43 5.87
CA GLU A 11 -4.30 -1.09 7.27
C GLU A 11 -4.88 -2.21 8.13
N GLY A 12 -4.26 -2.45 9.28
CA GLY A 12 -4.75 -3.35 10.31
C GLY A 12 -5.27 -2.58 11.52
N SER A 13 -6.26 -3.14 12.21
CA SER A 13 -6.78 -2.63 13.48
C SER A 13 -7.16 -3.77 14.41
N ASP A 14 -7.07 -3.55 15.72
CA ASP A 14 -7.62 -4.44 16.74
C ASP A 14 -9.01 -4.01 17.23
N ASP A 15 -9.30 -2.71 17.16
CA ASP A 15 -10.44 -2.08 17.83
C ASP A 15 -11.31 -1.25 16.87
N GLU A 16 -11.07 -1.33 15.56
CA GLU A 16 -11.68 -0.51 14.48
C GLU A 16 -11.47 1.01 14.59
N LEU A 17 -10.88 1.50 15.69
CA LEU A 17 -10.61 2.91 15.95
C LEU A 17 -9.19 3.29 15.52
N ASN A 18 -8.21 2.48 15.92
CA ASN A 18 -6.79 2.73 15.63
C ASN A 18 -6.34 1.88 14.45
N TRP A 19 -5.96 2.53 13.36
CA TRP A 19 -5.53 1.87 12.13
C TRP A 19 -4.04 2.08 11.90
N TYR A 20 -3.33 0.99 11.58
CA TYR A 20 -1.90 1.03 11.31
C TYR A 20 -1.62 0.52 9.91
N GLU A 21 -0.94 1.35 9.11
CA GLU A 21 -0.58 1.07 7.72
C GLU A 21 0.53 0.01 7.62
N TYR A 22 0.35 -0.96 6.72
CA TYR A 22 1.40 -1.88 6.28
C TYR A 22 2.24 -1.23 5.18
N GLU A 23 3.56 -1.16 5.36
CA GLU A 23 4.45 -0.61 4.33
C GLU A 23 5.00 -1.71 3.42
N PHE A 24 5.03 -1.41 2.12
CA PHE A 24 5.66 -2.26 1.10
C PHE A 24 7.14 -1.93 0.91
N LYS A 25 7.89 -2.86 0.31
CA LYS A 25 9.33 -2.71 0.11
C LYS A 25 9.66 -1.72 -1.00
N TYR A 26 8.92 -1.77 -2.11
CA TYR A 26 9.27 -1.05 -3.33
C TYR A 26 8.18 -0.07 -3.79
N LYS A 27 6.94 -0.25 -3.29
CA LYS A 27 5.82 0.66 -3.60
C LYS A 27 5.93 1.97 -2.79
N PRO A 28 5.59 3.13 -3.39
CA PRO A 28 5.46 4.40 -2.67
C PRO A 28 4.22 4.42 -1.75
N SER A 29 4.25 3.67 -0.65
CA SER A 29 3.23 3.78 0.41
C SER A 29 3.42 5.04 1.25
N ASN A 30 4.68 5.36 1.56
CA ASN A 30 5.05 6.47 2.42
C ASN A 30 5.56 7.66 1.58
N ILE A 31 4.89 8.81 1.69
CA ILE A 31 5.21 10.03 0.93
C ILE A 31 6.57 10.60 1.32
N ASN A 32 6.99 10.40 2.57
CA ASN A 32 8.25 10.92 3.08
C ASN A 32 9.45 10.04 2.72
N LYS A 33 9.21 8.88 2.07
CA LYS A 33 10.26 7.92 1.71
C LYS A 33 10.58 8.05 0.22
N TYR A 34 11.87 8.16 -0.09
CA TYR A 34 12.34 8.08 -1.48
C TYR A 34 12.00 6.72 -2.09
N LEU A 35 11.67 6.73 -3.38
CA LEU A 35 11.45 5.52 -4.15
C LEU A 35 12.71 4.65 -4.12
N SER A 36 12.57 3.41 -3.65
CA SER A 36 13.64 2.44 -3.71
C SER A 36 13.94 2.08 -5.16
N ILE A 37 15.22 2.11 -5.53
CA ILE A 37 15.68 1.65 -6.85
C ILE A 37 15.42 0.14 -6.92
N VAL A 38 14.49 -0.28 -7.76
CA VAL A 38 14.20 -1.69 -7.97
C VAL A 38 15.31 -2.27 -8.83
N PRO A 39 16.08 -3.27 -8.36
CA PRO A 39 17.07 -3.93 -9.21
C PRO A 39 16.33 -4.66 -10.35
N PHE A 40 16.65 -4.32 -11.60
CA PHE A 40 15.99 -4.84 -12.80
C PHE A 40 15.95 -6.38 -12.91
N CYS A 41 16.80 -7.10 -12.17
CA CYS A 41 16.89 -8.57 -12.22
C CYS A 41 15.98 -9.29 -11.21
N HIS A 42 15.49 -8.61 -10.16
CA HIS A 42 14.63 -9.20 -9.13
C HIS A 42 13.40 -8.33 -8.91
N MET A 43 12.45 -8.43 -9.83
CA MET A 43 11.18 -7.72 -9.70
C MET A 43 10.31 -8.42 -8.64
N PRO A 44 9.91 -7.73 -7.57
CA PRO A 44 8.97 -8.27 -6.59
C PRO A 44 7.60 -8.50 -7.24
N ASN A 45 7.18 -9.76 -7.34
CA ASN A 45 5.89 -10.12 -7.97
C ASN A 45 4.67 -9.51 -7.25
N LEU A 46 4.72 -9.40 -5.91
CA LEU A 46 3.60 -8.86 -5.13
C LEU A 46 3.43 -7.36 -5.34
N ASP A 47 4.48 -6.55 -5.11
CA ASP A 47 4.43 -5.10 -5.29
C ASP A 47 4.02 -4.71 -6.72
N TRP A 48 4.47 -5.47 -7.73
CA TRP A 48 4.09 -5.26 -9.12
C TRP A 48 2.61 -5.56 -9.38
N ARG A 49 2.07 -6.66 -8.85
CA ARG A 49 0.62 -6.94 -8.94
C ARG A 49 -0.21 -5.85 -8.26
N LEU A 50 0.23 -5.39 -7.09
CA LEU A 50 -0.38 -4.28 -6.36
C LEU A 50 -0.15 -2.91 -7.00
N TRP A 51 0.70 -2.80 -8.01
CA TRP A 51 0.94 -1.57 -8.74
C TRP A 51 -0.21 -1.24 -9.70
N PHE A 52 -0.85 -2.26 -10.28
CA PHE A 52 -1.94 -2.12 -11.24
C PHE A 52 -3.32 -2.21 -10.60
N LEU A 53 -3.45 -2.99 -9.52
CA LEU A 53 -4.70 -3.19 -8.80
C LEU A 53 -5.49 -1.90 -8.50
N PRO A 54 -4.87 -0.77 -8.08
CA PRO A 54 -5.60 0.47 -7.80
C PRO A 54 -6.31 1.05 -9.02
N ASN A 55 -5.77 0.85 -10.24
CA ASN A 55 -6.41 1.35 -11.46
C ASN A 55 -7.68 0.59 -11.78
N ASP A 56 -7.69 -0.72 -11.52
CA ASP A 56 -8.88 -1.56 -11.71
C ASP A 56 -9.93 -1.24 -10.64
N ALA A 57 -9.51 -1.05 -9.38
CA ALA A 57 -10.38 -0.62 -8.30
C ALA A 57 -11.01 0.76 -8.59
N ALA A 58 -10.24 1.73 -9.10
CA ALA A 58 -10.74 3.05 -9.50
C ALA A 58 -11.75 2.99 -10.67
N ARG A 59 -11.76 1.90 -11.45
CA ARG A 59 -12.75 1.64 -12.51
C ARG A 59 -13.98 0.88 -11.98
N GLY A 60 -14.03 0.54 -10.70
CA GLY A 60 -15.09 -0.26 -10.09
C GLY A 60 -15.00 -1.76 -10.40
N ILE A 61 -13.84 -2.23 -10.85
CA ILE A 61 -13.61 -3.67 -11.06
C ILE A 61 -13.36 -4.30 -9.68
N PRO A 62 -14.04 -5.41 -9.35
CA PRO A 62 -13.86 -6.06 -8.05
C PRO A 62 -12.42 -6.58 -7.88
N PRO A 63 -11.92 -6.65 -6.64
CA PRO A 63 -10.58 -7.14 -6.37
C PRO A 63 -10.44 -8.61 -6.81
N PRO A 64 -9.28 -8.99 -7.38
CA PRO A 64 -9.03 -10.37 -7.78
C PRO A 64 -8.89 -11.27 -6.57
N ASN A 65 -9.25 -12.56 -6.71
CA ASN A 65 -9.24 -13.52 -5.60
C ASN A 65 -7.90 -13.63 -4.87
N TRP A 66 -6.76 -13.53 -5.58
CA TRP A 66 -5.44 -13.59 -4.94
C TRP A 66 -5.22 -12.45 -3.93
N PHE A 67 -5.84 -11.29 -4.15
CA PHE A 67 -5.73 -10.14 -3.24
C PHE A 67 -6.55 -10.37 -1.97
N LEU A 68 -7.75 -10.95 -2.10
CA LEU A 68 -8.58 -11.33 -0.95
C LEU A 68 -7.88 -12.39 -0.09
N VAL A 69 -7.34 -13.45 -0.72
CA VAL A 69 -6.54 -14.46 -0.03
C VAL A 69 -5.30 -13.81 0.61
N PHE A 70 -4.67 -12.84 -0.04
CA PHE A 70 -3.53 -12.13 0.55
C PHE A 70 -3.91 -11.39 1.84
N LEU A 71 -5.06 -10.69 1.87
CA LEU A 71 -5.56 -10.04 3.09
C LEU A 71 -5.91 -11.05 4.19
N GLU A 72 -6.54 -12.17 3.84
CA GLU A 72 -6.83 -13.27 4.76
C GLU A 72 -5.55 -13.84 5.38
N ARG A 73 -4.49 -14.04 4.58
CA ARG A 73 -3.21 -14.53 5.11
C ARG A 73 -2.49 -13.55 6.01
N ILE A 74 -2.76 -12.24 5.90
CA ILE A 74 -2.29 -11.24 6.86
C ILE A 74 -3.04 -11.40 8.19
N LEU A 75 -4.36 -11.63 8.15
CA LEU A 75 -5.17 -11.93 9.33
C LEU A 75 -4.76 -13.24 10.01
N ASP A 76 -4.32 -14.25 9.24
CA ASP A 76 -3.77 -15.50 9.77
C ASP A 76 -2.36 -15.36 10.39
N HIS A 77 -1.76 -14.16 10.33
CA HIS A 77 -0.38 -13.92 10.75
C HIS A 77 0.66 -14.81 10.03
N ASN A 78 0.44 -15.12 8.75
CA ASN A 78 1.33 -16.00 8.01
C ASN A 78 2.69 -15.34 7.73
N GLN A 79 3.74 -15.85 8.37
CA GLN A 79 5.09 -15.29 8.28
C GLN A 79 5.64 -15.23 6.85
N ALA A 80 5.29 -16.18 5.98
CA ALA A 80 5.72 -16.14 4.58
C ALA A 80 5.13 -14.94 3.84
N VAL A 81 3.87 -14.59 4.11
CA VAL A 81 3.19 -13.44 3.52
C VAL A 81 3.70 -12.13 4.13
N LEU A 82 3.86 -12.09 5.46
CA LEU A 82 4.41 -10.92 6.15
C LEU A 82 5.84 -10.60 5.69
N SER A 83 6.65 -11.61 5.34
CA SER A 83 8.00 -11.42 4.80
C SER A 83 8.04 -10.73 3.44
N LEU A 84 6.92 -10.72 2.69
CA LEU A 84 6.81 -9.99 1.43
C LEU A 84 6.65 -8.48 1.67
N LEU A 85 6.06 -8.11 2.81
CA LEU A 85 5.93 -6.72 3.23
C LEU A 85 7.27 -6.15 3.69
N GLY A 86 7.37 -4.82 3.69
CA GLY A 86 8.58 -4.09 4.07
C GLY A 86 8.64 -3.81 5.56
N SER A 87 7.80 -2.88 6.02
CA SER A 87 7.69 -2.53 7.43
C SER A 87 6.33 -2.96 7.97
N LEU A 88 6.35 -3.66 9.09
CA LEU A 88 5.16 -4.09 9.82
C LEU A 88 4.91 -3.10 10.96
N PRO A 89 3.65 -2.75 11.26
CA PRO A 89 3.31 -2.03 12.48
C PRO A 89 3.81 -2.78 13.72
N GLU A 90 4.36 -2.06 14.70
CA GLU A 90 4.88 -2.67 15.94
C GLU A 90 3.79 -3.48 16.67
N GLN A 91 2.55 -3.00 16.60
CA GLN A 91 1.39 -3.63 17.20
C GLN A 91 1.08 -5.01 16.61
N PHE A 92 1.48 -5.27 15.36
CA PHE A 92 1.15 -6.51 14.63
C PHE A 92 2.38 -7.37 14.32
N ARG A 93 3.52 -7.10 14.96
CA ARG A 93 4.75 -7.87 14.73
C ARG A 93 4.62 -9.33 15.22
N ASN A 94 3.96 -9.54 16.37
CA ASN A 94 3.84 -10.85 17.02
C ASN A 94 2.39 -11.32 17.19
N ARG A 95 1.41 -10.55 16.67
CA ARG A 95 0.00 -10.89 16.76
C ARG A 95 -0.73 -10.47 15.47
N PRO A 96 -1.74 -11.22 15.03
CA PRO A 96 -2.58 -10.80 13.93
C PRO A 96 -3.47 -9.61 14.31
N PRO A 97 -3.79 -8.70 13.37
CA PRO A 97 -4.88 -7.75 13.56
C PRO A 97 -6.23 -8.47 13.54
N LYS A 98 -7.24 -7.93 14.23
CA LYS A 98 -8.62 -8.46 14.16
C LYS A 98 -9.36 -7.98 12.91
N TYR A 99 -9.03 -6.78 12.45
CA TYR A 99 -9.67 -6.13 11.32
C TYR A 99 -8.60 -5.71 10.33
N ILE A 100 -8.92 -5.86 9.05
CA ILE A 100 -8.08 -5.40 7.96
C ILE A 100 -8.94 -4.60 7.00
N ARG A 101 -8.41 -3.51 6.47
CA ARG A 101 -9.06 -2.75 5.41
C ARG A 101 -8.04 -2.34 4.36
N SER A 102 -8.53 -2.16 3.14
CA SER A 102 -7.77 -1.54 2.06
C SER A 102 -8.40 -0.20 1.69
N LEU A 103 -7.59 0.85 1.60
CA LEU A 103 -8.02 2.19 1.23
C LEU A 103 -7.45 2.55 -0.14
N LEU A 104 -8.26 3.17 -0.99
CA LEU A 104 -7.84 3.68 -2.28
C LEU A 104 -7.55 5.19 -2.15
N TYR A 105 -6.39 5.62 -2.62
CA TYR A 105 -5.95 7.01 -2.56
C TYR A 105 -5.62 7.55 -3.95
N ASP A 106 -6.04 8.79 -4.24
CA ASP A 106 -5.56 9.56 -5.41
C ASP A 106 -4.26 10.28 -5.03
N TYR A 107 -3.12 9.77 -5.46
CA TYR A 107 -1.82 10.43 -5.30
C TYR A 107 -1.62 11.40 -6.46
N ARG A 108 -1.46 12.69 -6.12
CA ARG A 108 -1.17 13.75 -7.08
C ARG A 108 0.30 14.14 -6.99
N PHE A 109 1.02 13.95 -8.10
CA PHE A 109 2.43 14.35 -8.18
C PHE A 109 2.51 15.82 -8.57
N THR A 110 3.14 16.62 -7.71
CA THR A 110 3.52 18.00 -8.01
C THR A 110 4.93 18.03 -8.60
N TYR A 111 5.16 18.92 -9.56
CA TYR A 111 6.50 19.15 -10.12
C TYR A 111 7.28 20.10 -9.22
N LYS A 112 8.60 19.88 -9.15
CA LYS A 112 9.58 20.68 -8.41
C LYS A 112 9.53 22.14 -8.90
N CYS A 113 9.33 23.11 -8.00
CA CYS A 113 9.87 24.45 -8.20
C CYS A 113 11.25 24.46 -7.54
N GLU A 114 12.25 25.06 -8.19
CA GLU A 114 13.69 24.83 -7.97
C GLU A 114 14.25 25.31 -6.61
N GLN A 115 13.41 25.68 -5.65
CA GLN A 115 13.81 26.14 -4.33
C GLN A 115 13.02 25.38 -3.26
N ASP A 116 13.76 24.65 -2.41
CA ASP A 116 13.34 23.81 -1.29
C ASP A 116 12.66 22.46 -1.60
N THR A 117 13.36 21.41 -1.18
CA THR A 117 13.10 20.02 -1.49
C THR A 117 11.98 19.45 -0.63
N LYS A 118 10.72 19.58 -1.08
CA LYS A 118 9.60 18.72 -0.64
C LYS A 118 8.65 18.47 -1.81
N VAL A 119 8.59 17.22 -2.30
CA VAL A 119 7.51 16.79 -3.20
C VAL A 119 6.26 16.68 -2.33
N LEU A 120 5.32 17.60 -2.50
CA LEU A 120 4.05 17.55 -1.80
C LEU A 120 3.15 16.56 -2.57
N VAL A 121 2.82 15.45 -1.92
CA VAL A 121 1.83 14.48 -2.40
C VAL A 121 0.60 14.64 -1.50
N GLU A 122 -0.52 15.01 -2.11
CA GLU A 122 -1.81 15.04 -1.42
C GLU A 122 -2.43 13.63 -1.46
N LYS A 123 -2.82 13.08 -0.31
CA LYS A 123 -3.59 11.83 -0.19
C LYS A 123 -5.07 12.18 -0.02
N THR A 124 -5.92 11.88 -1.00
CA THR A 124 -7.38 11.94 -0.82
C THR A 124 -7.94 10.52 -0.67
N PRO A 125 -8.52 10.16 0.49
CA PRO A 125 -9.08 8.83 0.70
C PRO A 125 -10.40 8.65 -0.03
N HIS A 126 -10.52 7.55 -0.78
CA HIS A 126 -11.76 7.02 -1.32
C HIS A 126 -11.99 5.64 -0.67
N VAL A 127 -13.02 5.55 0.16
CA VAL A 127 -13.34 4.29 0.87
C VAL A 127 -13.98 3.32 -0.13
N HIS A 128 -13.28 2.23 -0.42
CA HIS A 128 -13.80 1.13 -1.23
C HIS A 128 -13.58 -0.18 -0.46
N ILE A 129 -14.66 -0.96 -0.36
CA ILE A 129 -14.79 -2.22 0.39
C ILE A 129 -14.35 -3.38 -0.51
#